data_AF-A0A961KJ45-F1
#
_entry.id   AF-A0A961KJ45-F1
#
_cell.length_a   1.000
_cell.length_b   1.000
_cell.length_c   1.000
_cell.angle_alpha   90.00
_cell.angle_beta   90.00
_cell.angle_gamma   90.00
#
_symmetry.space_group_name_H-M   'P 1'
#
loop_
_entity.id
_entity.type
_entity.pdbx_description
1 polymer ?
#
loop_
_entity_poly.entity_id
_entity_poly.type
_entity_poly.pdbx_seq_one_letter_code
_entity_poly.pdbx_strand_id
1 'polypeptide(L)'
;AFLLGRGERDLVQARRLRERRLFAVATGWMYLAFAQILIGALVAGIDAGRNYVDWPLMAGQFLPPDATELTPMWRNFFESPGLVQFIHRMVGYALLAYGIFAWLAGRGSAHGATRRAFAIAFAGLLAQVVLGIVTVLYAAPWDIAITHQLVAVIVWVLILRARYLAAYPVAGSVRDRAA
;
A
#
# COMPACT_ATOMS: atom_id res chain seq x y z
N ALA A 1 -12.77 -23.68 20.68
CA ALA A 1 -13.24 -23.93 19.30
C ALA A 1 -13.08 -22.66 18.49
N PHE A 2 -12.27 -22.65 17.43
CA PHE A 2 -12.25 -21.53 16.49
C PHE A 2 -13.60 -21.48 15.79
N LEU A 3 -14.50 -20.61 16.24
CA LEU A 3 -15.77 -20.32 15.58
C LEU A 3 -15.47 -19.55 14.28
N LEU A 4 -15.01 -20.26 13.25
CA LEU A 4 -14.63 -19.70 11.94
C LEU A 4 -15.86 -19.26 11.11
N GLY A 5 -17.08 -19.42 11.64
CA GLY A 5 -18.32 -19.11 10.94
C GLY A 5 -19.13 -18.01 11.65
N ARG A 6 -19.56 -17.00 10.89
CA ARG A 6 -20.69 -16.14 11.29
C ARG A 6 -21.99 -16.93 11.12
N GLY A 7 -22.98 -16.67 11.97
CA GLY A 7 -24.30 -17.27 11.79
C GLY A 7 -24.92 -16.86 10.43
N GLU A 8 -25.79 -17.70 9.87
CA GLU A 8 -26.41 -17.43 8.56
C GLU A 8 -27.13 -16.07 8.52
N ARG A 9 -27.79 -15.69 9.62
CA ARG A 9 -28.44 -14.38 9.80
C ARG A 9 -27.45 -13.23 9.65
N ASP A 10 -26.26 -13.35 10.25
CA ASP A 10 -25.22 -12.32 10.19
C ASP A 10 -24.63 -12.20 8.79
N LEU A 11 -24.51 -13.31 8.05
CA LEU A 11 -24.04 -13.31 6.66
C LEU A 11 -25.04 -12.61 5.74
N VAL A 12 -26.33 -12.90 5.90
CA VAL A 12 -27.40 -12.25 5.14
C VAL A 12 -27.47 -10.75 5.45
N GLN A 13 -27.32 -10.36 6.72
CA GLN A 13 -27.29 -8.95 7.12
C GLN A 13 -26.06 -8.24 6.58
N ALA A 14 -24.86 -8.84 6.67
CA ALA A 14 -23.63 -8.26 6.15
C ALA A 14 -23.69 -8.01 4.64
N ARG A 15 -24.34 -8.90 3.87
CA ARG A 15 -24.57 -8.70 2.43
C ARG A 15 -25.44 -7.48 2.14
N ARG A 16 -26.45 -7.20 2.97
CA ARG A 16 -27.32 -6.02 2.84
C ARG A 16 -26.60 -4.73 3.24
N LEU A 17 -25.70 -4.80 4.23
CA LEU A 17 -24.94 -3.66 4.74
C LEU A 17 -23.68 -3.33 3.92
N ARG A 18 -23.38 -4.11 2.89
CA ARG A 18 -22.16 -3.96 2.08
C ARG A 18 -21.95 -2.54 1.56
N GLU A 19 -20.79 -1.97 1.87
CA GLU A 19 -20.39 -0.63 1.47
C GLU A 19 -19.71 -0.67 0.09
N ARG A 20 -20.52 -0.80 -0.98
CA ARG A 20 -20.04 -1.00 -2.37
C ARG A 20 -18.95 -0.01 -2.80
N ARG A 21 -19.12 1.28 -2.48
CA ARG A 21 -18.14 2.33 -2.80
C ARG A 21 -16.81 2.09 -2.10
N LEU A 22 -16.82 1.83 -0.79
CA LEU A 22 -15.58 1.57 -0.03
C LEU A 22 -14.91 0.27 -0.46
N PHE A 23 -15.69 -0.74 -0.83
CA PHE A 23 -15.15 -1.96 -1.42
C PHE A 23 -14.41 -1.69 -2.73
N ALA A 24 -14.98 -0.87 -3.62
CA ALA A 24 -14.33 -0.49 -4.87
C ALA A 24 -13.05 0.32 -4.61
N VAL A 25 -13.10 1.29 -3.70
CA VAL A 25 -11.93 2.08 -3.29
C VAL A 25 -10.82 1.19 -2.72
N ALA A 26 -11.14 0.30 -1.79
CA ALA A 26 -10.15 -0.63 -1.23
C ALA A 26 -9.64 -1.64 -2.27
N THR A 27 -10.44 -1.98 -3.29
CA THR A 27 -10.00 -2.82 -4.41
C THR A 27 -8.96 -2.09 -5.27
N GLY A 28 -9.19 -0.81 -5.60
CA GLY A 28 -8.21 0.02 -6.29
C GLY A 28 -6.92 0.15 -5.47
N TRP A 29 -7.05 0.39 -4.16
CA TRP A 29 -5.89 0.47 -3.26
C TRP A 29 -5.08 -0.82 -3.23
N MET A 30 -5.76 -1.97 -3.16
CA MET A 30 -5.15 -3.30 -3.16
C MET A 30 -4.34 -3.55 -4.43
N TYR A 31 -4.88 -3.23 -5.61
CA TYR A 31 -4.17 -3.41 -6.88
C TYR A 31 -2.98 -2.45 -7.01
N LEU A 32 -3.13 -1.18 -6.63
CA LEU A 32 -2.03 -0.22 -6.68
C LEU A 32 -0.90 -0.58 -5.71
N ALA A 33 -1.24 -1.03 -4.49
CA ALA A 33 -0.25 -1.52 -3.53
C ALA A 33 0.45 -2.79 -4.04
N PHE A 34 -0.28 -3.70 -4.69
CA PHE A 34 0.31 -4.89 -5.29
C PHE A 34 1.27 -4.53 -6.44
N ALA A 35 0.89 -3.60 -7.31
CA ALA A 35 1.77 -3.08 -8.36
C ALA A 35 3.06 -2.46 -7.76
N GLN A 36 2.94 -1.68 -6.69
CA GLN A 36 4.09 -1.11 -5.98
C GLN A 36 5.03 -2.19 -5.42
N ILE A 37 4.47 -3.31 -4.91
CA ILE A 37 5.25 -4.45 -4.44
C ILE A 37 6.02 -5.09 -5.61
N LEU A 38 5.38 -5.30 -6.77
CA LEU A 38 6.05 -5.86 -7.95
C LEU A 38 7.19 -4.97 -8.44
N ILE A 39 6.97 -3.66 -8.50
CA ILE A 39 8.01 -2.70 -8.89
C ILE A 39 9.13 -2.66 -7.84
N GLY A 40 8.80 -2.73 -6.54
CA GLY A 40 9.78 -2.82 -5.47
C GLY A 40 10.62 -4.10 -5.49
N ALA A 41 10.02 -5.22 -5.90
CA ALA A 41 10.74 -6.47 -6.11
C ALA A 41 11.73 -6.35 -7.28
N LEU A 42 11.35 -5.65 -8.36
CA LEU A 42 12.25 -5.35 -9.47
C LEU A 42 13.43 -4.47 -9.02
N VAL A 43 13.18 -3.39 -8.27
CA VAL A 43 14.22 -2.54 -7.65
C VAL A 43 15.23 -3.38 -6.86
N ALA A 44 14.73 -4.29 -6.02
CA ALA A 44 15.58 -5.15 -5.21
C ALA A 44 16.36 -6.16 -6.07
N GLY A 45 15.75 -6.69 -7.13
CA GLY A 45 16.37 -7.68 -8.02
C GLY A 45 17.52 -7.15 -8.88
N ILE A 46 17.55 -5.85 -9.16
CA ILE A 46 18.63 -5.20 -9.93
C ILE A 46 19.51 -4.28 -9.06
N ASP A 47 19.39 -4.37 -7.73
CA ASP A 47 20.13 -3.55 -6.76
C ASP A 47 19.99 -2.03 -6.95
N ALA A 48 18.88 -1.56 -7.54
CA ALA A 48 18.67 -0.16 -7.89
C ALA A 48 18.63 0.79 -6.68
N GLY A 49 18.30 0.27 -5.50
CA GLY A 49 18.26 1.03 -4.25
C GLY A 49 19.62 1.53 -3.74
N ARG A 50 20.73 1.08 -4.33
CA ARG A 50 22.10 1.46 -3.91
C ARG A 50 22.71 2.62 -4.70
N ASN A 51 22.18 2.91 -5.89
CA ASN A 51 22.81 3.85 -6.83
C ASN A 51 22.31 5.29 -6.63
N TYR A 52 21.11 5.47 -6.09
CA TYR A 52 20.45 6.77 -5.92
C TYR A 52 19.98 6.92 -4.48
N VAL A 53 20.91 7.31 -3.60
CA VAL A 53 20.76 7.33 -2.12
C VAL A 53 20.28 8.67 -1.56
N ASP A 54 19.90 9.60 -2.43
CA ASP A 54 19.23 10.85 -2.08
C ASP A 54 17.71 10.74 -2.26
N TRP A 55 16.99 11.60 -1.54
CA TRP A 55 15.53 11.72 -1.62
C TRP A 55 15.14 13.17 -1.28
N PRO A 56 14.18 13.81 -1.98
CA PRO A 56 13.31 13.26 -3.02
C PRO A 56 13.94 13.18 -4.42
N LEU A 57 15.08 13.86 -4.60
CA LEU A 57 15.87 13.86 -5.84
C LEU A 57 16.61 12.52 -6.05
N MET A 58 17.17 12.35 -7.23
CA MET A 58 17.99 11.23 -7.66
C MET A 58 19.28 11.77 -8.27
N ALA A 59 20.39 11.64 -7.54
CA ALA A 59 21.67 12.27 -7.85
C ALA A 59 21.55 13.79 -8.08
N GLY A 60 20.76 14.48 -7.24
CA GLY A 60 20.53 15.92 -7.33
C GLY A 60 19.59 16.37 -8.46
N GLN A 61 18.99 15.45 -9.22
CA GLN A 61 18.04 15.74 -10.28
C GLN A 61 16.68 15.09 -10.00
N PHE A 62 15.61 15.58 -10.65
CA PHE A 62 14.29 14.94 -10.50
C PHE A 62 14.21 13.62 -11.27
N LEU A 63 14.69 13.61 -12.51
CA LEU A 63 14.86 12.41 -13.32
C LEU A 63 16.33 11.96 -13.18
N PRO A 64 16.61 10.66 -13.00
CA PRO A 64 17.99 10.20 -12.95
C PRO A 64 18.69 10.45 -14.30
N PRO A 65 19.97 10.87 -14.28
CA PRO A 65 20.74 11.19 -15.49
C PRO A 65 20.80 10.01 -16.48
N ASP A 66 20.82 8.77 -15.96
CA ASP A 66 21.04 7.55 -16.75
C ASP A 66 19.73 6.81 -17.07
N ALA A 67 18.59 7.53 -17.10
CA ALA A 67 17.27 6.94 -17.23
C ALA A 67 17.02 6.20 -18.56
N THR A 68 17.76 6.54 -19.62
CA THR A 68 17.49 6.05 -20.99
C THR A 68 18.75 5.54 -21.71
N GLU A 69 19.76 5.10 -20.98
CA GLU A 69 21.04 4.67 -21.57
C GLU A 69 20.97 3.33 -22.30
N LEU A 70 20.05 2.45 -21.91
CA LEU A 70 19.96 1.11 -22.49
C LEU A 70 19.26 1.12 -23.85
N THR A 71 19.84 0.36 -24.79
CA THR A 71 19.25 0.08 -26.10
C THR A 71 18.90 -1.41 -26.20
N PRO A 72 17.72 -1.78 -26.74
CA PRO A 72 16.58 -0.93 -27.10
C PRO A 72 15.88 -0.28 -25.89
N MET A 73 15.16 0.82 -26.13
CA MET A 73 14.59 1.70 -25.09
C MET A 73 13.73 0.97 -24.03
N TRP A 74 13.01 -0.09 -24.42
CA TRP A 74 12.15 -0.85 -23.50
C TRP A 74 12.93 -1.49 -22.34
N ARG A 75 14.23 -1.77 -22.51
CA ARG A 75 15.07 -2.35 -21.46
C ARG A 75 15.21 -1.44 -20.25
N ASN A 76 15.20 -0.12 -20.44
CA ASN A 76 15.33 0.83 -19.33
C ASN A 76 14.22 0.65 -18.28
N PHE A 77 13.03 0.21 -18.67
CA PHE A 77 11.91 0.00 -17.74
C PHE A 77 12.12 -1.20 -16.80
N PHE A 78 13.09 -2.07 -17.08
CA PHE A 78 13.34 -3.30 -16.33
C PHE A 78 14.77 -3.41 -15.81
N GLU A 79 15.73 -2.83 -16.53
CA GLU A 79 17.16 -3.06 -16.31
C GLU A 79 17.92 -1.78 -15.95
N SER A 80 17.38 -0.57 -16.23
CA SER A 80 18.04 0.68 -15.80
C SER A 80 17.76 0.91 -14.31
N PRO A 81 18.79 0.88 -13.44
CA PRO A 81 18.60 1.10 -12.01
C PRO A 81 17.94 2.45 -11.72
N GLY A 82 18.34 3.49 -12.46
CA GLY A 82 17.77 4.83 -12.33
C GLY A 82 16.29 4.85 -12.68
N LEU A 83 15.91 4.42 -13.89
CA LEU A 83 14.52 4.52 -14.32
C LEU A 83 13.58 3.66 -13.48
N VAL A 84 13.99 2.44 -13.12
CA VAL A 84 13.19 1.53 -12.27
C VAL A 84 12.97 2.14 -10.88
N GLN A 85 14.03 2.67 -10.26
CA GLN A 85 13.94 3.33 -8.95
C GLN A 85 13.06 4.58 -9.01
N PHE A 86 13.15 5.36 -10.09
CA PHE A 86 12.30 6.53 -10.32
C PHE A 86 10.82 6.13 -10.43
N ILE A 87 10.50 5.12 -11.24
CA ILE A 87 9.13 4.60 -11.39
C ILE A 87 8.60 4.11 -10.04
N HIS A 88 9.41 3.38 -9.26
CA HIS A 88 9.05 2.93 -7.92
C HIS A 88 8.67 4.09 -6.99
N ARG A 89 9.44 5.19 -7.01
CA ARG A 89 9.16 6.40 -6.21
C ARG A 89 7.85 7.06 -6.67
N MET A 90 7.67 7.24 -7.96
CA MET A 90 6.47 7.90 -8.52
C MET A 90 5.19 7.12 -8.20
N VAL A 91 5.22 5.79 -8.37
CA VAL A 91 4.09 4.93 -8.01
C VAL A 91 3.89 4.91 -6.50
N GLY A 92 4.96 4.98 -5.70
CA GLY A 92 4.88 5.14 -4.25
C GLY A 92 4.16 6.42 -3.81
N TYR A 93 4.43 7.56 -4.46
CA TYR A 93 3.71 8.81 -4.21
C TYR A 93 2.24 8.74 -4.63
N ALA A 94 1.96 8.13 -5.79
CA ALA A 94 0.59 7.89 -6.22
C ALA A 94 -0.17 6.98 -5.22
N LEU A 95 0.49 5.95 -4.70
CA LEU A 95 -0.05 5.06 -3.66
C LEU A 95 -0.32 5.81 -2.36
N LEU A 96 0.57 6.71 -1.93
CA LEU A 96 0.35 7.55 -0.75
C LEU A 96 -0.87 8.47 -0.94
N ALA A 97 -0.96 9.16 -2.08
CA ALA A 97 -2.10 10.01 -2.41
C ALA A 97 -3.42 9.21 -2.43
N TYR A 98 -3.41 8.02 -3.04
CA TYR A 98 -4.56 7.13 -3.06
C TYR A 98 -4.91 6.61 -1.65
N GLY A 99 -3.91 6.32 -0.82
CA GLY A 99 -4.09 5.91 0.56
C GLY A 99 -4.76 6.99 1.43
N ILE A 100 -4.39 8.27 1.23
CA ILE A 100 -5.07 9.41 1.86
C ILE A 100 -6.54 9.43 1.42
N PHE A 101 -6.80 9.36 0.11
CA PHE A 101 -8.15 9.33 -0.42
C PHE A 101 -8.98 8.16 0.16
N ALA A 102 -8.40 6.95 0.19
CA ALA A 102 -9.06 5.76 0.71
C ALA A 102 -9.35 5.88 2.21
N TRP A 103 -8.42 6.40 3.00
CA TRP A 103 -8.63 6.69 4.41
C TRP A 103 -9.77 7.69 4.63
N LEU A 104 -9.74 8.82 3.93
CA LEU A 104 -10.78 9.85 4.01
C LEU A 104 -12.16 9.30 3.65
N ALA A 105 -12.25 8.51 2.58
CA ALA A 105 -13.48 7.82 2.21
C ALA A 105 -13.93 6.84 3.31
N GLY A 106 -13.00 6.06 3.86
CA GLY A 106 -13.26 5.10 4.94
C GLY A 106 -13.79 5.74 6.22
N ARG A 107 -13.41 6.99 6.53
CA ARG A 107 -13.96 7.74 7.70
C ARG A 107 -15.47 7.94 7.62
N GLY A 108 -16.04 7.96 6.41
CA GLY A 108 -17.48 8.11 6.18
C GLY A 108 -18.30 6.82 6.42
N SER A 109 -17.66 5.68 6.70
CA SER A 109 -18.38 4.43 6.98
C SER A 109 -19.25 4.55 8.24
N ALA A 110 -20.45 3.99 8.20
CA ALA A 110 -21.32 3.86 9.38
C ALA A 110 -20.77 2.85 10.41
N HIS A 111 -19.81 2.00 10.01
CA HIS A 111 -19.30 0.89 10.80
C HIS A 111 -17.92 1.22 11.41
N GLY A 112 -17.84 1.28 12.74
CA GLY A 112 -16.60 1.61 13.45
C GLY A 112 -15.42 0.68 13.12
N ALA A 113 -15.68 -0.62 12.94
CA ALA A 113 -14.68 -1.59 12.54
C ALA A 113 -14.10 -1.29 11.14
N THR A 114 -14.94 -0.91 10.18
CA THR A 114 -14.51 -0.51 8.84
C THR A 114 -13.68 0.77 8.90
N ARG A 115 -14.17 1.82 9.60
CA ARG A 115 -13.41 3.07 9.80
C ARG A 115 -12.02 2.81 10.36
N ARG A 116 -11.93 2.00 11.43
CA ARG A 116 -10.67 1.65 12.08
C ARG A 116 -9.75 0.86 11.15
N ALA A 117 -10.28 -0.05 10.33
CA ALA A 117 -9.47 -0.82 9.39
C ALA A 117 -8.81 0.05 8.31
N PHE A 118 -9.54 1.00 7.73
CA PHE A 118 -8.97 1.97 6.78
C PHE A 118 -7.91 2.86 7.45
N ALA A 119 -8.14 3.31 8.69
CA ALA A 119 -7.17 4.10 9.44
C ALA A 119 -5.88 3.32 9.76
N ILE A 120 -5.99 2.06 10.19
CA ILE A 120 -4.83 1.20 10.46
C ILE A 120 -4.05 0.91 9.18
N ALA A 121 -4.74 0.60 8.07
CA ALA A 121 -4.08 0.37 6.78
C ALA A 121 -3.31 1.62 6.31
N PHE A 122 -3.88 2.81 6.51
CA PHE A 122 -3.22 4.06 6.16
C PHE A 122 -2.03 4.37 7.07
N ALA A 123 -2.14 4.16 8.38
CA ALA A 123 -1.02 4.29 9.30
C ALA A 123 0.14 3.34 8.95
N GLY A 124 -0.19 2.09 8.56
CA GLY A 124 0.78 1.13 8.03
C GLY A 124 1.46 1.64 6.76
N LEU A 125 0.70 2.23 5.83
CA LEU A 125 1.26 2.84 4.62
C LEU A 125 2.21 4.00 4.93
N LEU A 126 1.90 4.85 5.92
CA LEU A 126 2.81 5.91 6.35
C LEU A 126 4.13 5.34 6.90
N ALA A 127 4.04 4.32 7.75
CA ALA A 127 5.23 3.62 8.26
C ALA A 127 6.04 2.99 7.11
N GLN A 128 5.38 2.41 6.12
CA GLN A 128 6.02 1.85 4.92
C GLN A 128 6.76 2.92 4.12
N VAL A 129 6.16 4.10 3.90
CA VAL A 129 6.79 5.20 3.16
C VAL A 129 8.03 5.69 3.89
N VAL A 130 7.96 5.90 5.20
CA VAL A 130 9.11 6.31 6.01
C VAL A 130 10.22 5.26 5.94
N LEU A 131 9.88 3.99 6.11
CA LEU A 131 10.84 2.89 6.02
C LEU A 131 11.47 2.77 4.62
N GLY A 132 10.70 3.04 3.56
CA GLY A 132 11.19 3.07 2.18
C GLY A 132 12.20 4.20 1.95
N ILE A 133 11.92 5.40 2.47
CA ILE A 133 12.86 6.52 2.43
C ILE A 133 14.13 6.19 3.20
N VAL A 134 14.01 5.61 4.41
CA VAL A 134 15.18 5.15 5.19
C VAL A 134 15.98 4.11 4.42
N THR A 135 15.33 3.15 3.75
CA THR A 135 16.01 2.15 2.91
C THR A 135 16.87 2.82 1.84
N VAL A 136 16.36 3.87 1.21
CA VAL A 136 17.10 4.63 0.19
C VAL A 136 18.29 5.39 0.80
N LEU A 137 18.04 6.17 1.86
CA LEU A 137 19.07 7.05 2.46
C LEU A 137 20.27 6.28 3.00
N TYR A 138 20.08 5.02 3.41
CA TYR A 138 21.14 4.16 3.91
C TYR A 138 21.72 3.19 2.86
N ALA A 139 21.41 3.38 1.57
CA ALA A 139 21.90 2.55 0.46
C ALA A 139 21.46 1.07 0.52
N ALA A 140 20.21 0.85 0.90
CA ALA A 140 19.55 -0.46 1.00
C ALA A 140 20.38 -1.55 1.71
N PRO A 141 20.73 -1.36 3.00
CA PRO A 141 21.26 -2.43 3.84
C PRO A 141 20.24 -3.57 3.89
N TRP A 142 20.70 -4.81 3.88
CA TRP A 142 19.84 -5.98 3.67
C TRP A 142 18.74 -6.11 4.74
N ASP A 143 19.05 -5.75 5.98
CA ASP A 143 18.17 -5.79 7.15
C ASP A 143 17.05 -4.73 7.07
N ILE A 144 17.37 -3.51 6.65
CA ILE A 144 16.37 -2.46 6.42
C ILE A 144 15.52 -2.82 5.18
N ALA A 145 16.15 -3.30 4.11
CA ALA A 145 15.47 -3.67 2.87
C ALA A 145 14.49 -4.84 3.04
N ILE A 146 14.87 -5.91 3.77
CA ILE A 146 13.97 -7.04 4.03
C ILE A 146 12.83 -6.63 4.99
N THR A 147 13.11 -5.75 5.95
CA THR A 147 12.08 -5.18 6.83
C THR A 147 11.07 -4.39 6.01
N HIS A 148 11.53 -3.58 5.06
CA HIS A 148 10.67 -2.84 4.14
C HIS A 148 9.78 -3.76 3.30
N GLN A 149 10.32 -4.88 2.78
CA GLN A 149 9.53 -5.87 2.04
C GLN A 149 8.47 -6.55 2.93
N LEU A 150 8.83 -6.94 4.15
CA LEU A 150 7.91 -7.55 5.10
C LEU A 150 6.76 -6.60 5.46
N VAL A 151 7.07 -5.34 5.77
CA VAL A 151 6.06 -4.34 6.10
C VAL A 151 5.16 -4.05 4.90
N ALA A 152 5.66 -4.11 3.65
CA ALA A 152 4.84 -3.97 2.45
C ALA A 152 3.74 -5.05 2.39
N VAL A 153 4.10 -6.30 2.69
CA VAL A 153 3.14 -7.42 2.75
C VAL A 153 2.11 -7.20 3.86
N ILE A 154 2.54 -6.75 5.04
CA ILE A 154 1.63 -6.43 6.15
C ILE A 154 0.64 -5.33 5.74
N VAL A 155 1.11 -4.26 5.12
CA VAL A 155 0.24 -3.17 4.61
C VAL A 155 -0.77 -3.70 3.60
N TRP A 156 -0.35 -4.56 2.68
CA TRP A 156 -1.25 -5.17 1.71
C TRP A 156 -2.34 -6.02 2.39
N VAL A 157 -1.98 -6.80 3.42
CA VAL A 157 -2.95 -7.55 4.25
C VAL A 157 -3.91 -6.62 5.01
N LEU A 158 -3.43 -5.48 5.52
CA LEU A 158 -4.29 -4.49 6.17
C LEU A 158 -5.29 -3.88 5.18
N ILE A 159 -4.87 -3.61 3.95
CA ILE A 159 -5.77 -3.15 2.87
C ILE A 159 -6.81 -4.23 2.54
N LEU A 160 -6.41 -5.51 2.44
CA LEU A 160 -7.34 -6.62 2.27
C LEU A 160 -8.35 -6.71 3.41
N ARG A 161 -7.91 -6.48 4.65
CA ARG A 161 -8.80 -6.45 5.82
C ARG A 161 -9.80 -5.31 5.74
N ALA A 162 -9.37 -4.10 5.34
CA ALA A 162 -10.26 -2.97 5.11
C ALA A 162 -11.28 -3.27 4.01
N ARG A 163 -10.83 -3.88 2.91
CA ARG A 163 -11.69 -4.34 1.81
C ARG A 163 -12.71 -5.38 2.26
N TYR A 164 -12.29 -6.36 3.05
CA TYR A 164 -13.18 -7.38 3.61
C TYR A 164 -14.25 -6.77 4.49
N LEU A 165 -13.89 -5.83 5.38
CA LEU A 165 -14.85 -5.17 6.27
C LEU A 165 -15.79 -4.21 5.52
N ALA A 166 -15.39 -3.67 4.37
CA ALA A 166 -16.32 -2.97 3.47
C ALA A 166 -17.29 -3.93 2.76
N ALA A 167 -16.87 -5.16 2.45
CA ALA A 167 -17.72 -6.18 1.84
C ALA A 167 -18.69 -6.82 2.84
N TYR A 168 -18.23 -7.05 4.07
CA TYR A 168 -18.95 -7.73 5.14
C TYR A 168 -18.84 -6.94 6.46
N PRO A 169 -19.50 -5.78 6.57
CA PRO A 169 -19.37 -4.96 7.76
C PRO A 169 -19.85 -5.70 9.03
N VAL A 170 -19.26 -5.32 10.15
CA VAL A 170 -19.71 -5.73 11.48
C VAL A 170 -20.77 -4.72 11.91
N ALA A 171 -21.99 -5.19 12.15
CA ALA A 171 -23.05 -4.35 12.71
C ALA A 171 -22.64 -3.97 14.14
N GLY A 172 -22.54 -2.67 14.41
CA GLY A 172 -22.34 -2.18 15.78
C GLY A 172 -23.61 -2.35 16.61
N SER A 173 -23.45 -2.54 17.91
CA SER A 173 -24.58 -2.49 18.86
C SER A 173 -25.02 -1.03 19.03
N VAL A 174 -26.32 -0.79 19.28
CA VAL A 174 -26.84 0.56 19.61
C VAL A 174 -26.12 1.15 20.85
N ARG A 175 -25.62 0.29 21.74
CA ARG A 175 -24.82 0.67 22.91
C ARG A 175 -23.45 1.28 22.56
N ASP A 176 -22.87 0.92 21.43
CA ASP A 176 -21.54 1.41 21.01
C ASP A 176 -21.57 2.83 20.42
N ARG A 177 -22.77 3.41 20.24
CA ARG A 177 -22.94 4.81 19.76
C ARG A 177 -23.09 5.81 20.91
N ALA A 178 -23.25 5.33 22.15
CA ALA A 178 -23.52 6.15 23.33
C ALA A 178 -22.30 6.32 24.25
N ALA A 179 -21.14 5.81 23.85
CA ALA A 179 -19.84 5.95 24.52
C ALA A 179 -18.84 6.60 23.54
#